data_AF-A0A8C9WBR1-F1
#
_entry.id   AF-A0A8C9WBR1-F1
#
_cell.length_a   1.000
_cell.length_b   1.000
_cell.length_c   1.000
_cell.angle_alpha   90.00
_cell.angle_beta   90.00
_cell.angle_gamma   90.00
#
_symmetry.space_group_name_H-M   'P 1'
#
loop_
_entity.id
_entity.type
_entity.pdbx_description
1 polymer ?
#
loop_
_entity_poly.entity_id
_entity_poly.type
_entity_poly.pdbx_seq_one_letter_code
_entity_poly.pdbx_strand_id
1 'polypeptide(L)'
;MAGLQQTEGANTDMANLNWKPFIYGGMASIVAEFGTFPIDLTKTRLQVQGQTHCAEVRYRGMFHALLRIGREEGVRALYSGISPALLRQASYGTIKIGTYNTLKKLFVSQPEDETMVINVFCGVVSGVLSSCLANPTDVLKIRMQAQGSLLQGSMMANFINIYQTEGTRGLWRGVIPTAQRAAIVVGVELPVYDITKKHLILSGLMGDTILTHFISSFTCGLAGALASNPVDVVRTRMMNQRVLAGNPIYKGTLDGVMQTWKNEGFFALYKGFWPNWLRLGPWNIIFFITFEQLKKLPL
;
A
#
# COMPACT_ATOMS: atom_id res chain seq x y z
N MET A 1 -3.73 -50.75 -16.27
CA MET A 1 -3.46 -49.60 -17.15
C MET A 1 -4.38 -48.43 -16.80
N ALA A 2 -4.29 -47.90 -15.57
CA ALA A 2 -5.15 -46.80 -15.10
C ALA A 2 -4.36 -45.73 -14.31
N GLY A 3 -3.02 -45.82 -14.29
CA GLY A 3 -2.13 -44.94 -13.52
C GLY A 3 -1.38 -43.91 -14.36
N LEU A 4 -1.57 -43.86 -15.68
CA LEU A 4 -0.88 -42.92 -16.58
C LEU A 4 -1.78 -41.78 -17.10
N GLN A 5 -3.10 -41.87 -16.92
CA GLN A 5 -4.04 -40.84 -17.35
C GLN A 5 -4.26 -39.72 -16.32
N GLN A 6 -3.87 -39.94 -15.05
CA GLN A 6 -4.04 -38.95 -13.99
C GLN A 6 -2.86 -37.97 -13.90
N THR A 7 -1.70 -38.33 -14.46
CA THR A 7 -0.51 -37.47 -14.54
C THR A 7 -0.54 -36.49 -15.71
N GLU A 8 -1.34 -36.74 -16.76
CA GLU A 8 -1.53 -35.79 -17.87
C GLU A 8 -2.53 -34.67 -17.52
N GLY A 9 -3.52 -34.94 -16.65
CA GLY A 9 -4.48 -33.93 -16.16
C GLY A 9 -3.87 -32.88 -15.22
N ALA A 10 -2.96 -33.29 -14.34
CA ALA A 10 -2.31 -32.37 -13.40
C ALA A 10 -1.32 -31.40 -14.07
N ASN A 11 -0.73 -31.80 -15.21
CA ASN A 11 0.14 -30.94 -16.00
C ASN A 11 -0.63 -29.96 -16.91
N THR A 12 -1.90 -30.24 -17.22
CA THR A 12 -2.76 -29.33 -18.00
C THR A 12 -3.40 -28.24 -17.13
N ASP A 13 -3.59 -28.46 -15.83
CA ASP A 13 -4.11 -27.45 -14.90
C ASP A 13 -3.09 -26.34 -14.54
N MET A 14 -1.78 -26.65 -14.57
CA MET A 14 -0.71 -25.63 -14.46
C MET A 14 -0.58 -24.77 -15.73
N ALA A 15 -1.03 -25.27 -16.89
CA ALA A 15 -0.95 -24.58 -18.18
C ALA A 15 -2.11 -23.59 -18.40
N ASN A 16 -3.23 -23.76 -17.69
CA ASN A 16 -4.37 -22.83 -17.70
C ASN A 16 -4.24 -21.76 -16.62
N LEU A 17 -3.04 -21.18 -16.46
CA LEU A 17 -2.88 -19.97 -15.64
C LEU A 17 -3.69 -18.87 -16.35
N ASN A 18 -4.91 -18.61 -15.89
CA ASN A 18 -5.71 -17.50 -16.42
C ASN A 18 -4.97 -16.21 -16.07
N TRP A 19 -4.15 -15.68 -16.99
CA TRP A 19 -3.46 -14.38 -16.85
C TRP A 19 -4.43 -13.20 -16.92
N LYS A 20 -5.64 -13.44 -17.43
CA LYS A 20 -6.68 -12.42 -17.64
C LYS A 20 -7.01 -11.63 -16.36
N PRO A 21 -7.27 -12.25 -15.18
CA PRO A 21 -7.50 -11.51 -13.94
C PRO A 21 -6.29 -10.71 -13.47
N PHE A 22 -5.06 -11.18 -13.76
CA PHE A 22 -3.84 -10.45 -13.44
C PHE A 22 -3.67 -9.20 -14.31
N ILE A 23 -3.92 -9.32 -15.61
CA ILE A 23 -3.86 -8.19 -16.56
C ILE A 23 -4.98 -7.19 -16.26
N TYR A 24 -6.22 -7.65 -16.08
CA TYR A 24 -7.36 -6.78 -15.76
C TYR A 24 -7.18 -6.10 -14.42
N GLY A 25 -6.71 -6.82 -13.39
CA GLY A 25 -6.41 -6.26 -12.09
C GLY A 25 -5.26 -5.25 -12.13
N GLY A 26 -4.21 -5.53 -12.91
CA GLY A 26 -3.07 -4.63 -13.11
C GLY A 26 -3.48 -3.34 -13.82
N MET A 27 -4.21 -3.44 -14.93
CA MET A 27 -4.70 -2.28 -15.67
C MET A 27 -5.70 -1.46 -14.84
N ALA A 28 -6.65 -2.11 -14.16
CA ALA A 28 -7.58 -1.43 -13.26
C ALA A 28 -6.85 -0.71 -12.12
N SER A 29 -5.80 -1.30 -11.56
CA SER A 29 -4.97 -0.67 -10.54
C SER A 29 -4.24 0.56 -11.05
N ILE A 30 -3.70 0.51 -12.28
CA ILE A 30 -3.01 1.65 -12.90
C ILE A 30 -3.99 2.78 -13.14
N VAL A 31 -5.16 2.51 -13.73
CA VAL A 31 -6.19 3.52 -13.99
C VAL A 31 -6.70 4.14 -12.68
N ALA A 32 -6.91 3.32 -11.64
CA ALA A 32 -7.27 3.81 -10.31
C ALA A 32 -6.19 4.71 -9.72
N GLU A 33 -4.92 4.30 -9.77
CA GLU A 33 -3.81 5.10 -9.23
C GLU A 33 -3.63 6.40 -10.02
N PHE A 34 -3.85 6.42 -11.34
CA PHE A 34 -3.89 7.65 -12.16
C PHE A 34 -5.03 8.59 -11.75
N GLY A 35 -6.23 8.07 -11.53
CA GLY A 35 -7.41 8.87 -11.15
C GLY A 35 -7.30 9.45 -9.74
N THR A 36 -6.70 8.71 -8.80
CA THR A 36 -6.52 9.18 -7.42
C THR A 36 -5.20 9.91 -7.18
N PHE A 37 -4.30 9.95 -8.16
CA PHE A 37 -2.98 10.55 -8.02
C PHE A 37 -3.01 12.01 -7.53
N PRO A 38 -3.89 12.90 -8.06
CA PRO A 38 -3.96 14.29 -7.59
C PRO A 38 -4.37 14.41 -6.11
N ILE A 39 -5.21 13.48 -5.64
CA ILE A 39 -5.67 13.42 -4.24
C ILE A 39 -4.52 12.94 -3.34
N ASP A 40 -3.80 11.90 -3.78
CA ASP A 40 -2.62 11.38 -3.06
C ASP A 40 -1.55 12.47 -2.93
N LEU A 41 -1.23 13.20 -4.01
CA LEU A 41 -0.25 14.29 -3.98
C LEU A 41 -0.68 15.44 -3.06
N THR A 42 -1.97 15.79 -3.10
CA THR A 42 -2.52 16.83 -2.24
C THR A 42 -2.42 16.45 -0.76
N LYS A 43 -2.71 15.18 -0.43
CA LYS A 43 -2.56 14.64 0.92
C LYS A 43 -1.11 14.69 1.39
N THR A 44 -0.16 14.25 0.55
CA THR A 44 1.26 14.29 0.92
C THR A 44 1.74 15.73 1.14
N ARG A 45 1.35 16.68 0.28
CA ARG A 45 1.71 18.10 0.43
C ARG A 45 1.14 18.72 1.71
N LEU A 46 -0.13 18.42 2.04
CA LEU A 46 -0.75 18.88 3.29
C LEU A 46 -0.08 18.28 4.53
N GLN A 47 0.24 16.98 4.48
CA GLN A 47 0.96 16.31 5.56
C GLN A 47 2.36 16.89 5.76
N VAL A 48 3.05 17.26 4.67
CA VAL A 48 4.36 17.94 4.69
C VAL A 48 4.25 19.37 5.22
N GLN A 49 3.22 20.13 4.83
CA GLN A 49 3.03 21.51 5.30
C GLN A 49 2.86 21.58 6.82
N GLY A 50 2.09 20.65 7.42
CA GLY A 50 1.88 20.60 8.87
C GLY A 50 3.17 20.42 9.70
N GLN A 51 4.31 20.19 9.06
CA GLN A 51 5.62 19.99 9.69
C GLN A 51 6.46 21.26 9.78
N THR A 52 6.08 22.33 9.08
CA THR A 52 6.82 23.59 9.12
C THR A 52 6.22 24.46 10.21
N HIS A 53 6.73 24.35 11.45
CA HIS A 53 6.30 25.19 12.58
C HIS A 53 6.50 26.71 12.36
N CYS A 54 7.13 27.13 11.25
CA CYS A 54 7.45 28.52 10.95
C CYS A 54 7.04 29.00 9.54
N ALA A 55 6.23 28.25 8.78
CA ALA A 55 5.72 28.74 7.49
C ALA A 55 4.22 28.99 7.60
N GLU A 56 3.75 30.13 7.11
CA GLU A 56 2.33 30.43 6.96
C GLU A 56 1.55 29.22 6.43
N VAL A 57 0.35 28.99 6.95
CA VAL A 57 -0.53 27.89 6.52
C VAL A 57 -0.86 28.06 5.03
N ARG A 58 -0.03 27.47 4.15
CA ARG A 58 -0.13 27.60 2.69
C ARG A 58 -1.38 26.91 2.13
N TYR A 59 -1.86 25.87 2.78
CA TYR A 59 -3.06 25.12 2.42
C TYR A 59 -3.99 25.00 3.63
N ARG A 60 -5.23 25.48 3.48
CA ARG A 60 -6.29 25.43 4.50
C ARG A 60 -7.10 24.12 4.50
N GLY A 61 -6.97 23.30 3.46
CA GLY A 61 -7.67 22.02 3.31
C GLY A 61 -7.36 21.32 1.98
N MET A 62 -7.86 20.09 1.79
CA MET A 62 -7.59 19.26 0.59
C MET A 62 -8.05 19.93 -0.70
N PHE A 63 -9.29 20.42 -0.77
CA PHE A 63 -9.79 21.09 -1.97
C PHE A 63 -9.03 22.39 -2.29
N HIS A 64 -8.70 23.17 -1.26
CA HIS A 64 -7.90 24.38 -1.42
C HIS A 64 -6.49 24.07 -1.91
N ALA A 65 -5.86 23.00 -1.41
CA ALA A 65 -4.55 22.56 -1.86
C ALA A 65 -4.57 22.06 -3.31
N LEU A 66 -5.56 21.25 -3.70
CA LEU A 66 -5.71 20.74 -5.06
C LEU A 66 -5.83 21.89 -6.07
N LEU A 67 -6.74 22.85 -5.80
CA LEU A 67 -6.98 24.01 -6.66
C LEU A 67 -5.75 24.94 -6.73
N ARG A 68 -5.11 25.17 -5.57
CA ARG A 68 -3.93 26.04 -5.48
C ARG A 68 -2.73 25.44 -6.22
N ILE A 69 -2.47 24.14 -6.08
CA ILE A 69 -1.40 23.44 -6.80
C ILE A 69 -1.68 23.47 -8.31
N GLY A 70 -2.92 23.18 -8.72
CA GLY A 70 -3.31 23.24 -10.14
C GLY A 70 -3.11 24.62 -10.76
N ARG A 71 -3.35 25.70 -9.99
CA ARG A 71 -3.25 27.10 -10.46
C ARG A 71 -1.83 27.68 -10.34
N GLU A 72 -1.09 27.37 -9.29
CA GLU A 72 0.26 27.92 -9.03
C GLU A 72 1.38 27.09 -9.68
N GLU A 73 1.27 25.76 -9.67
CA GLU A 73 2.32 24.85 -10.15
C GLU A 73 1.96 24.17 -11.48
N GLY A 74 0.69 24.23 -11.87
CA GLY A 74 0.17 23.68 -13.12
C GLY A 74 -0.32 22.22 -13.00
N VAL A 75 -1.17 21.81 -13.93
CA VAL A 75 -1.81 20.48 -13.93
C VAL A 75 -0.78 19.33 -14.01
N ARG A 76 0.37 19.55 -14.65
CA ARG A 76 1.46 18.55 -14.71
C ARG A 76 2.11 18.30 -13.34
N ALA A 77 2.12 19.29 -12.45
CA ALA A 77 2.66 19.14 -11.10
C ALA A 77 1.81 18.19 -10.24
N LEU A 78 0.50 18.09 -10.52
CA LEU A 78 -0.40 17.13 -9.85
C LEU A 78 -0.01 15.68 -10.13
N TYR A 79 0.72 15.41 -11.21
CA TYR A 79 1.23 14.09 -11.58
C TYR A 79 2.72 13.89 -11.24
N SER A 80 3.30 14.77 -10.43
CA SER A 80 4.67 14.62 -9.93
C SER A 80 4.82 13.35 -9.10
N GLY A 81 5.73 12.46 -9.51
CA GLY A 81 5.98 11.20 -8.80
C GLY A 81 5.14 10.02 -9.29
N ILE A 82 4.45 10.13 -10.44
CA ILE A 82 3.71 9.01 -11.01
C ILE A 82 4.64 7.89 -11.50
N SER A 83 5.82 8.23 -12.04
CA SER A 83 6.82 7.24 -12.48
C SER A 83 7.32 6.34 -11.34
N PRO A 84 7.77 6.86 -10.17
CA PRO A 84 8.10 5.99 -9.05
C PRO A 84 6.85 5.28 -8.49
N ALA A 85 5.65 5.87 -8.56
CA ALA A 85 4.44 5.17 -8.11
C ALA A 85 4.12 3.93 -8.97
N LEU A 86 4.21 4.04 -10.29
CA LEU A 86 4.02 2.92 -11.21
C LEU A 86 5.12 1.86 -11.05
N LEU A 87 6.37 2.30 -10.93
CA LEU A 87 7.49 1.38 -10.68
C LEU A 87 7.29 0.60 -9.38
N ARG A 88 6.81 1.27 -8.33
CA ARG A 88 6.50 0.65 -7.04
C ARG A 88 5.38 -0.37 -7.19
N GLN A 89 4.30 -0.06 -7.90
CA GLN A 89 3.20 -0.99 -8.09
C GLN A 89 3.66 -2.25 -8.84
N ALA A 90 4.47 -2.09 -9.88
CA ALA A 90 5.04 -3.20 -10.65
C ALA A 90 6.02 -4.05 -9.82
N SER A 91 6.96 -3.41 -9.11
CA SER A 91 7.98 -4.12 -8.32
C SER A 91 7.36 -4.81 -7.10
N TYR A 92 6.54 -4.10 -6.34
CA TYR A 92 5.90 -4.62 -5.14
C TYR A 92 4.97 -5.80 -5.46
N GLY A 93 4.13 -5.68 -6.50
CA GLY A 93 3.23 -6.75 -6.92
C GLY A 93 3.97 -8.01 -7.35
N THR A 94 4.99 -7.85 -8.21
CA THR A 94 5.78 -8.98 -8.73
C THR A 94 6.55 -9.70 -7.62
N ILE A 95 7.22 -8.95 -6.74
CA ILE A 95 7.99 -9.54 -5.64
C ILE A 95 7.05 -10.21 -4.64
N LYS A 96 5.93 -9.57 -4.28
CA LYS A 96 4.96 -10.15 -3.35
C LYS A 96 4.41 -11.48 -3.87
N ILE A 97 3.96 -11.54 -5.12
CA ILE A 97 3.41 -12.77 -5.71
C ILE A 97 4.49 -13.84 -5.87
N GLY A 98 5.68 -13.46 -6.36
CA GLY A 98 6.79 -14.37 -6.52
C GLY A 98 7.21 -14.99 -5.19
N THR A 99 7.45 -14.17 -4.16
CA THR A 99 7.81 -14.63 -2.82
C THR A 99 6.69 -15.44 -2.17
N TYR A 100 5.42 -15.01 -2.32
CA TYR A 100 4.28 -15.74 -1.78
C TYR A 100 4.17 -17.15 -2.39
N ASN A 101 4.27 -17.27 -3.71
CA ASN A 101 4.21 -18.56 -4.40
C ASN A 101 5.39 -19.46 -4.06
N THR A 102 6.60 -18.92 -3.95
CA THR A 102 7.78 -19.70 -3.52
C THR A 102 7.62 -20.20 -2.09
N LEU A 103 7.19 -19.35 -1.16
CA LEU A 103 6.94 -19.76 0.23
C LEU A 103 5.82 -20.80 0.29
N LYS A 104 4.73 -20.62 -0.46
CA LYS A 104 3.62 -21.56 -0.48
C LYS A 104 4.06 -22.93 -1.00
N LYS A 105 4.88 -22.99 -2.05
CA LYS A 105 5.46 -24.25 -2.57
C LYS A 105 6.41 -24.94 -1.58
N LEU A 106 7.07 -24.18 -0.70
CA LEU A 106 7.98 -24.74 0.31
C LEU A 106 7.24 -25.28 1.53
N PHE A 107 6.13 -24.64 1.93
CA PHE A 107 5.38 -25.00 3.15
C PHE A 107 4.14 -25.87 2.89
N VAL A 108 3.59 -25.86 1.67
CA VAL A 108 2.38 -26.62 1.29
C VAL A 108 2.75 -27.56 0.15
N SER A 109 3.06 -28.81 0.49
CA SER A 109 3.37 -29.86 -0.48
C SER A 109 2.11 -30.55 -1.02
N GLN A 110 1.04 -30.58 -0.22
CA GLN A 110 -0.27 -31.13 -0.58
C GLN A 110 -1.39 -30.11 -0.26
N PRO A 111 -2.49 -30.05 -1.05
CA PRO A 111 -3.57 -29.08 -0.83
C PRO A 111 -4.24 -29.17 0.55
N GLU A 112 -4.19 -30.35 1.19
CA GLU A 112 -4.81 -30.58 2.51
C GLU A 112 -4.02 -29.95 3.67
N ASP A 113 -2.73 -29.64 3.46
CA ASP A 113 -1.89 -28.95 4.44
C ASP A 113 -2.08 -27.42 4.41
N GLU A 114 -2.91 -26.89 3.49
CA GLU A 114 -3.14 -25.46 3.36
C GLU A 114 -3.95 -24.92 4.54
N THR A 115 -3.24 -24.51 5.59
CA THR A 115 -3.85 -23.85 6.75
C THR A 115 -3.82 -22.33 6.61
N MET A 116 -4.82 -21.69 7.23
CA MET A 116 -4.92 -20.24 7.32
C MET A 116 -3.65 -19.60 7.90
N VAL A 117 -3.05 -20.26 8.89
CA VAL A 117 -1.84 -19.79 9.56
C VAL A 117 -0.66 -19.76 8.60
N ILE A 118 -0.51 -20.78 7.74
CA ILE A 118 0.54 -20.80 6.71
C ILE A 118 0.30 -19.69 5.68
N ASN A 119 -0.93 -19.50 5.22
CA ASN A 119 -1.26 -18.45 4.27
C ASN A 119 -0.98 -17.04 4.81
N VAL A 120 -1.32 -16.79 6.08
CA VAL A 120 -1.02 -15.55 6.78
C VAL A 120 0.49 -15.37 6.95
N PHE A 121 1.20 -16.42 7.36
CA PHE A 121 2.65 -16.39 7.51
C PHE A 121 3.36 -16.09 6.17
N CYS A 122 3.03 -16.82 5.10
CA CYS A 122 3.55 -16.58 3.76
C CYS A 122 3.20 -15.16 3.28
N GLY A 123 1.98 -14.69 3.58
CA GLY A 123 1.54 -13.34 3.27
C GLY A 123 2.37 -12.26 3.99
N VAL A 124 2.61 -12.42 5.28
CA VAL A 124 3.40 -11.47 6.09
C VAL A 124 4.86 -11.47 5.64
N VAL A 125 5.49 -12.64 5.46
CA VAL A 125 6.90 -12.74 5.04
C VAL A 125 7.08 -12.16 3.63
N SER A 126 6.19 -12.49 2.68
CA SER A 126 6.24 -11.91 1.33
C SER A 126 5.98 -10.39 1.34
N GLY A 127 5.06 -9.91 2.19
CA GLY A 127 4.79 -8.49 2.37
C GLY A 127 5.98 -7.71 2.95
N VAL A 128 6.70 -8.29 3.91
CA VAL A 128 7.91 -7.70 4.49
C VAL A 128 9.05 -7.69 3.47
N LEU A 129 9.33 -8.81 2.80
CA LEU A 129 10.40 -8.91 1.82
C LEU A 129 10.18 -7.97 0.62
N SER A 130 8.95 -7.92 0.09
CA SER A 130 8.58 -6.99 -0.99
C SER A 130 8.73 -5.54 -0.55
N SER A 131 8.34 -5.19 0.68
CA SER A 131 8.53 -3.85 1.22
C SER A 131 10.01 -3.47 1.37
N CYS A 132 10.86 -4.41 1.81
CA CYS A 132 12.30 -4.17 1.94
C CYS A 132 12.98 -3.91 0.60
N LEU A 133 12.58 -4.62 -0.45
CA LEU A 133 13.13 -4.48 -1.80
C LEU A 133 12.55 -3.27 -2.54
N ALA A 134 11.28 -2.93 -2.31
CA ALA A 134 10.61 -1.77 -2.94
C ALA A 134 10.87 -0.44 -2.21
N ASN A 135 11.54 -0.45 -1.06
CA ASN A 135 11.77 0.75 -0.24
C ASN A 135 12.45 1.92 -0.99
N PRO A 136 13.45 1.71 -1.87
CA PRO A 136 14.03 2.80 -2.65
C PRO A 136 12.98 3.56 -3.48
N THR A 137 12.04 2.82 -4.07
CA THR A 137 10.98 3.40 -4.89
C THR A 137 9.96 4.17 -4.05
N ASP A 138 9.67 3.71 -2.83
CA ASP A 138 8.84 4.44 -1.86
C ASP A 138 9.46 5.77 -1.46
N VAL A 139 10.76 5.79 -1.16
CA VAL A 139 11.49 7.01 -0.79
C VAL A 139 11.47 8.01 -1.95
N LEU A 140 11.71 7.55 -3.18
CA LEU A 140 11.63 8.35 -4.40
C LEU A 140 10.23 8.97 -4.58
N LYS A 141 9.16 8.16 -4.45
CA LYS A 141 7.77 8.64 -4.57
C LYS A 141 7.48 9.75 -3.57
N ILE A 142 7.80 9.54 -2.29
CA ILE A 142 7.51 10.49 -1.22
C ILE A 142 8.29 11.79 -1.41
N ARG A 143 9.59 11.73 -1.74
CA ARG A 143 10.40 12.93 -1.96
C ARG A 143 9.94 13.74 -3.17
N MET A 144 9.64 13.08 -4.29
CA MET A 144 9.14 13.76 -5.49
C MET A 144 7.74 14.37 -5.28
N GLN A 145 6.88 13.75 -4.46
CA GLN A 145 5.57 14.31 -4.11
C GLN A 145 5.66 15.47 -3.10
N ALA A 146 6.68 15.46 -2.24
CA ALA A 146 6.93 16.51 -1.26
C ALA A 146 7.58 17.77 -1.87
N GLN A 147 8.37 17.62 -2.94
CA GLN A 147 9.00 18.75 -3.64
C GLN A 147 7.98 19.51 -4.51
N GLY A 148 8.10 20.84 -4.53
CA GLY A 148 7.39 21.74 -5.46
C GLY A 148 7.99 21.71 -6.87
N SER A 149 7.21 22.13 -7.89
CA SER A 149 7.58 21.96 -9.31
C SER A 149 8.92 22.57 -9.74
N LEU A 150 9.45 23.55 -9.01
CA LEU A 150 10.72 24.24 -9.32
C LEU A 150 11.98 23.37 -9.16
N LEU A 151 11.91 22.26 -8.42
CA LEU A 151 13.02 21.33 -8.19
C LEU A 151 12.81 19.96 -8.86
N GLN A 152 11.78 19.85 -9.71
CA GLN A 152 11.27 18.59 -10.22
C GLN A 152 12.15 18.03 -11.33
N GLY A 153 13.33 17.51 -10.97
CA GLY A 153 14.20 16.74 -11.85
C GLY A 153 13.60 15.37 -12.22
N SER A 154 14.19 14.71 -13.22
CA SER A 154 13.85 13.33 -13.59
C SER A 154 13.95 12.38 -12.38
N MET A 155 13.17 11.29 -12.39
CA MET A 155 13.25 10.23 -11.37
C MET A 155 14.69 9.75 -11.17
N MET A 156 15.46 9.62 -12.26
CA MET A 156 16.85 9.21 -12.21
C MET A 156 17.76 10.28 -11.58
N ALA A 157 17.51 11.56 -11.87
CA ALA A 157 18.26 12.67 -11.27
C ALA A 157 18.01 12.75 -9.76
N ASN A 158 16.76 12.57 -9.32
CA ASN A 158 16.42 12.49 -7.90
C ASN A 158 17.04 11.26 -7.23
N PHE A 159 17.05 10.10 -7.89
CA PHE A 159 17.72 8.90 -7.37
C PHE A 159 19.21 9.12 -7.17
N ILE A 160 19.89 9.66 -8.19
CA ILE A 160 21.33 9.98 -8.13
C ILE A 160 21.60 11.01 -7.04
N ASN A 161 20.77 12.05 -6.92
CA ASN A 161 20.91 13.07 -5.88
C ASN A 161 20.83 12.44 -4.48
N ILE A 162 19.81 11.62 -4.21
CA ILE A 162 19.66 10.92 -2.92
C ILE A 162 20.86 10.01 -2.66
N TYR A 163 21.30 9.27 -3.67
CA TYR A 163 22.45 8.37 -3.56
C TYR A 163 23.76 9.13 -3.26
N GLN A 164 23.96 10.31 -3.87
CA GLN A 164 25.14 11.14 -3.65
C GLN A 164 25.10 11.89 -2.32
N THR A 165 23.93 12.36 -1.86
CA THR A 165 23.81 13.15 -0.64
C THR A 165 23.69 12.31 0.63
N GLU A 166 22.99 11.18 0.57
CA GLU A 166 22.66 10.35 1.74
C GLU A 166 23.21 8.92 1.64
N GLY A 167 23.81 8.55 0.51
CA GLY A 167 24.31 7.21 0.27
C GLY A 167 23.21 6.16 0.18
N THR A 168 23.60 4.90 0.27
CA THR A 168 22.69 3.75 0.32
C THR A 168 21.75 3.84 1.53
N ARG A 169 22.20 4.35 2.68
CA ARG A 169 21.35 4.50 3.88
C ARG A 169 20.13 5.40 3.65
N GLY A 170 20.21 6.40 2.78
CA GLY A 170 19.07 7.26 2.41
C GLY A 170 17.95 6.49 1.71
N LEU A 171 18.28 5.52 0.85
CA LEU A 171 17.31 4.73 0.06
C LEU A 171 16.57 3.68 0.90
N TRP A 172 17.19 3.16 1.97
CA TRP A 172 16.56 2.23 2.91
C TRP A 172 15.96 2.92 4.14
N ARG A 173 15.92 4.26 4.16
CA ARG A 173 15.30 5.02 5.25
C ARG A 173 13.81 4.72 5.29
N GLY A 174 13.31 4.36 6.48
CA GLY A 174 11.91 4.02 6.68
C GLY A 174 11.52 2.59 6.28
N VAL A 175 12.48 1.71 6.00
CA VAL A 175 12.18 0.31 5.67
C VAL A 175 11.47 -0.42 6.81
N ILE A 176 11.89 -0.20 8.07
CA ILE A 176 11.30 -0.83 9.26
C ILE A 176 9.81 -0.47 9.40
N PRO A 177 9.40 0.81 9.46
CA PRO A 177 7.98 1.14 9.56
C PRO A 177 7.17 0.72 8.33
N THR A 178 7.77 0.66 7.14
CA THR A 178 7.11 0.17 5.93
C THR A 178 6.86 -1.34 6.00
N ALA A 179 7.86 -2.12 6.41
CA ALA A 179 7.75 -3.55 6.64
C ALA A 179 6.74 -3.89 7.75
N GLN A 180 6.76 -3.15 8.86
CA GLN A 180 5.80 -3.33 9.95
C GLN A 180 4.36 -3.06 9.50
N ARG A 181 4.14 -1.98 8.73
CA ARG A 181 2.83 -1.71 8.13
C ARG A 181 2.38 -2.87 7.25
N ALA A 182 3.24 -3.36 6.35
CA ALA A 182 2.89 -4.48 5.48
C ALA A 182 2.55 -5.76 6.27
N ALA A 183 3.31 -6.05 7.33
CA ALA A 183 3.06 -7.18 8.21
C ALA A 183 1.71 -7.06 8.93
N ILE A 184 1.38 -5.89 9.47
CA ILE A 184 0.11 -5.66 10.18
C ILE A 184 -1.07 -5.77 9.21
N VAL A 185 -0.98 -5.12 8.05
CA VAL A 185 -2.05 -5.15 7.05
C VAL A 185 -2.33 -6.58 6.64
N VAL A 186 -1.32 -7.35 6.23
CA VAL A 186 -1.53 -8.73 5.79
C VAL A 186 -1.93 -9.65 6.96
N GLY A 187 -1.33 -9.45 8.13
CA GLY A 187 -1.59 -10.24 9.33
C GLY A 187 -2.98 -10.03 9.92
N VAL A 188 -3.65 -8.91 9.64
CA VAL A 188 -5.00 -8.61 10.13
C VAL A 188 -6.05 -8.80 9.04
N GLU A 189 -5.79 -8.34 7.81
CA GLU A 189 -6.80 -8.40 6.74
C GLU A 189 -7.14 -9.85 6.35
N LEU A 190 -6.15 -10.73 6.22
CA LEU A 190 -6.40 -12.12 5.82
C LEU A 190 -7.24 -12.88 6.87
N PRO A 191 -6.87 -12.93 8.16
CA PRO A 191 -7.71 -13.61 9.15
C PRO A 191 -9.09 -13.00 9.31
N VAL A 192 -9.19 -11.66 9.29
CA VAL A 192 -10.49 -10.98 9.45
C VAL A 192 -11.39 -11.27 8.25
N TYR A 193 -10.85 -11.28 7.03
CA TYR A 193 -11.62 -11.64 5.84
C TYR A 193 -12.17 -13.07 5.96
N ASP A 194 -11.32 -14.02 6.35
CA ASP A 194 -11.72 -15.43 6.42
C ASP A 194 -12.70 -15.71 7.57
N ILE A 195 -12.50 -15.10 8.74
CA ILE A 195 -13.43 -15.18 9.87
C ILE A 195 -14.79 -14.60 9.46
N THR A 196 -14.79 -13.41 8.85
CA THR A 196 -16.03 -12.75 8.42
C THR A 196 -16.75 -13.57 7.35
N LYS A 197 -16.02 -14.08 6.35
CA LYS A 197 -16.57 -14.94 5.30
C LYS A 197 -17.19 -16.21 5.89
N LYS A 198 -16.48 -16.92 6.76
CA LYS A 198 -17.00 -18.12 7.44
C LYS A 198 -18.24 -17.82 8.26
N HIS A 199 -18.23 -16.72 9.01
CA HIS A 199 -19.37 -16.32 9.84
C HIS A 199 -20.60 -15.96 8.98
N LEU A 200 -20.42 -15.30 7.83
CA LEU A 200 -21.51 -14.95 6.92
C LEU A 200 -22.12 -16.17 6.23
N ILE A 201 -21.29 -17.13 5.83
CA ILE A 201 -21.75 -18.37 5.18
C ILE A 201 -22.46 -19.27 6.20
N LEU A 202 -21.91 -19.42 7.42
CA LEU A 202 -22.48 -20.26 8.47
C LEU A 202 -23.77 -19.69 9.07
N SER A 203 -23.94 -18.37 9.06
CA SER A 203 -25.17 -17.73 9.54
C SER A 203 -26.35 -17.87 8.57
N GLY A 204 -26.14 -18.46 7.38
CA GLY A 204 -27.20 -18.77 6.42
C GLY A 204 -27.86 -17.56 5.76
N LEU A 205 -27.40 -16.34 6.08
CA LEU A 205 -27.94 -15.09 5.55
C LEU A 205 -27.60 -14.90 4.06
N MET A 206 -26.42 -15.35 3.61
CA MET A 206 -25.94 -15.20 2.24
C MET A 206 -25.00 -16.36 1.86
N GLY A 207 -25.17 -16.96 0.67
CA GLY A 207 -24.23 -17.94 0.13
C GLY A 207 -22.88 -17.31 -0.28
N ASP A 208 -22.07 -18.00 -1.08
CA ASP A 208 -20.83 -17.43 -1.66
C ASP A 208 -21.18 -16.45 -2.81
N THR A 209 -21.86 -15.36 -2.43
CA THR A 209 -22.40 -14.32 -3.33
C THR A 209 -21.46 -13.12 -3.32
N ILE A 210 -21.51 -12.31 -4.38
CA ILE A 210 -20.74 -11.04 -4.50
C ILE A 210 -20.89 -10.16 -3.24
N LEU A 211 -22.06 -10.17 -2.62
CA LEU A 211 -22.35 -9.37 -1.43
C LEU A 211 -21.63 -9.89 -0.17
N THR A 212 -21.45 -11.21 -0.04
CA THR A 212 -20.62 -11.82 1.01
C THR A 212 -19.17 -11.40 0.89
N HIS A 213 -18.63 -11.46 -0.34
CA HIS A 213 -17.29 -10.98 -0.63
C HIS A 213 -17.15 -9.47 -0.34
N PHE A 214 -18.15 -8.67 -0.70
CA PHE A 214 -18.16 -7.23 -0.44
C PHE A 214 -18.15 -6.90 1.06
N ILE A 215 -19.04 -7.51 1.85
CA ILE A 215 -19.10 -7.30 3.31
C ILE A 215 -17.82 -7.78 4.00
N SER A 216 -17.29 -8.93 3.55
CA SER A 216 -16.05 -9.50 4.10
C SER A 216 -14.86 -8.60 3.79
N SER A 217 -14.75 -8.09 2.55
CA SER A 217 -13.72 -7.13 2.16
C SER A 217 -13.86 -5.78 2.86
N PHE A 218 -15.07 -5.30 3.09
CA PHE A 218 -15.30 -4.04 3.80
C PHE A 218 -14.90 -4.15 5.28
N THR A 219 -15.31 -5.23 5.94
CA THR A 219 -14.95 -5.52 7.34
C THR A 219 -13.44 -5.73 7.50
N CYS A 220 -12.80 -6.47 6.59
CA CYS A 220 -11.35 -6.66 6.64
C CYS A 220 -10.60 -5.34 6.40
N GLY A 221 -11.06 -4.51 5.45
CA GLY A 221 -10.45 -3.21 5.17
C GLY A 221 -10.57 -2.23 6.35
N LEU A 222 -11.69 -2.26 7.09
CA LEU A 222 -11.86 -1.49 8.32
C LEU A 222 -10.91 -1.98 9.43
N ALA A 223 -10.85 -3.29 9.66
CA ALA A 223 -9.96 -3.87 10.67
C ALA A 223 -8.47 -3.62 10.34
N GLY A 224 -8.08 -3.78 9.08
CA GLY A 224 -6.74 -3.49 8.58
C GLY A 224 -6.38 -2.01 8.74
N ALA A 225 -7.30 -1.10 8.43
CA ALA A 225 -7.10 0.34 8.65
C ALA A 225 -6.94 0.66 10.14
N LEU A 226 -7.79 0.13 11.02
CA LEU A 226 -7.72 0.35 12.46
C LEU A 226 -6.40 -0.15 13.05
N ALA A 227 -5.92 -1.33 12.62
CA ALA A 227 -4.66 -1.91 13.09
C ALA A 227 -3.43 -1.18 12.54
N SER A 228 -3.48 -0.69 11.30
CA SER A 228 -2.34 -0.04 10.65
C SER A 228 -2.21 1.46 10.95
N ASN A 229 -3.28 2.15 11.37
CA ASN A 229 -3.26 3.60 11.64
C ASN A 229 -2.16 4.06 12.62
N PRO A 230 -1.93 3.41 13.78
CA PRO A 230 -0.89 3.87 14.71
C PRO A 230 0.51 3.83 14.07
N VAL A 231 0.77 2.78 13.29
CA VAL A 231 2.03 2.64 12.55
C VAL A 231 2.12 3.64 11.40
N ASP A 232 1.02 3.96 10.74
CA ASP A 232 0.98 5.00 9.70
C ASP A 232 1.28 6.40 10.26
N VAL A 233 0.71 6.73 11.42
CA VAL A 233 0.97 8.02 12.10
C VAL A 233 2.43 8.12 12.53
N VAL A 234 3.00 7.05 13.08
CA VAL A 234 4.41 7.05 13.48
C VAL A 234 5.34 7.02 12.28
N ARG A 235 5.03 6.24 11.23
CA ARG A 235 5.79 6.21 9.97
C ARG A 235 5.87 7.59 9.36
N THR A 236 4.73 8.28 9.26
CA THR A 236 4.72 9.66 8.76
C THR A 236 5.57 10.55 9.66
N ARG A 237 5.37 10.57 11.00
CA ARG A 237 6.22 11.36 11.91
C ARG A 237 7.72 11.07 11.81
N MET A 238 8.11 9.80 11.72
CA MET A 238 9.50 9.36 11.60
C MET A 238 10.12 9.67 10.23
N MET A 239 9.36 9.52 9.14
CA MET A 239 9.81 9.94 7.81
C MET A 239 9.95 11.45 7.73
N ASN A 240 9.18 12.17 8.54
CA ASN A 240 9.11 13.62 8.58
C ASN A 240 10.01 14.27 9.64
N GLN A 241 10.74 13.50 10.46
CA GLN A 241 11.68 14.08 11.42
C GLN A 241 12.90 14.67 10.68
N ARG A 242 13.10 15.99 10.79
CA ARG A 242 14.36 16.60 10.38
C ARG A 242 15.43 16.21 11.40
N VAL A 243 16.55 15.66 10.93
CA VAL A 243 17.75 15.42 11.75
C VAL A 243 18.41 16.78 11.99
N LEU A 244 17.75 17.67 12.75
CA LEU A 244 18.20 19.05 12.91
C LEU A 244 19.36 19.19 13.92
N ALA A 245 19.72 18.13 14.65
CA ALA A 245 20.70 18.22 15.74
C ALA A 245 21.38 16.88 16.11
N GLY A 246 21.67 16.00 15.13
CA GLY A 246 22.41 14.75 15.35
C GLY A 246 21.68 13.65 16.15
N ASN A 247 20.66 13.99 16.94
CA ASN A 247 19.83 13.05 17.69
C ASN A 247 18.46 12.89 17.04
N PRO A 248 18.07 11.67 16.61
CA PRO A 248 16.71 11.41 16.14
C PRO A 248 15.73 11.56 17.31
N ILE A 249 14.65 12.32 17.09
CA ILE A 249 13.55 12.48 18.06
C ILE A 249 12.84 11.13 18.27
N TYR A 250 12.78 10.32 17.22
CA TYR A 250 12.22 8.97 17.24
C TYR A 250 13.29 7.95 16.84
N LYS A 251 13.70 7.09 17.79
CA LYS A 251 14.70 6.03 17.53
C LYS A 251 14.10 4.82 16.82
N GLY A 252 12.79 4.63 16.90
CA GLY A 252 12.09 3.51 16.27
C GLY A 252 10.56 3.68 16.30
N THR A 253 9.85 2.77 15.62
CA THR A 253 8.39 2.82 15.55
C THR A 253 7.73 2.65 16.92
N LEU A 254 8.26 1.77 17.78
CA LEU A 254 7.73 1.56 19.13
C LEU A 254 7.93 2.78 20.03
N ASP A 255 9.11 3.40 19.94
CA ASP A 255 9.44 4.65 20.63
C ASP A 255 8.52 5.79 20.17
N GLY A 256 8.27 5.89 18.86
CA GLY A 256 7.32 6.85 18.30
C GLY A 256 5.87 6.63 18.73
N VAL A 257 5.41 5.37 18.81
CA VAL A 257 4.06 5.07 19.33
C VAL A 257 3.96 5.48 20.80
N MET A 258 4.95 5.09 21.61
CA MET A 258 4.92 5.34 23.05
C MET A 258 5.05 6.82 23.39
N GLN A 259 5.90 7.55 22.69
CA GLN A 259 6.06 8.99 22.88
C GLN A 259 4.84 9.77 22.36
N THR A 260 4.22 9.35 21.26
CA THR A 260 2.97 9.96 20.76
C THR A 260 1.84 9.74 21.76
N TRP A 261 1.73 8.54 22.33
CA TRP A 261 0.73 8.24 23.35
C TRP A 261 0.97 9.07 24.63
N LYS A 262 2.21 9.12 25.14
CA LYS A 262 2.52 9.89 26.36
C LYS A 262 2.34 11.40 26.20
N ASN A 263 2.67 11.95 25.04
CA ASN A 263 2.69 13.41 24.84
C ASN A 263 1.36 13.98 24.31
N GLU A 264 0.61 13.23 23.51
CA GLU A 264 -0.62 13.71 22.85
C GLU A 264 -1.87 12.86 23.17
N GLY A 265 -1.72 11.76 23.91
CA GLY A 265 -2.81 10.85 24.25
C GLY A 265 -3.10 9.79 23.18
N PHE A 266 -3.94 8.81 23.54
CA PHE A 266 -4.28 7.66 22.69
C PHE A 266 -4.96 8.06 21.37
N PHE A 267 -5.83 9.09 21.40
CA PHE A 267 -6.52 9.59 20.21
C PHE A 267 -5.58 10.20 19.17
N ALA A 268 -4.35 10.58 19.55
CA ALA A 268 -3.37 11.09 18.61
C ALA A 268 -2.90 10.02 17.60
N LEU A 269 -2.94 8.74 17.96
CA LEU A 269 -2.60 7.61 17.08
C LEU A 269 -3.64 7.36 15.98
N TYR A 270 -4.83 7.96 16.11
CA TYR A 270 -5.91 7.86 15.11
C TYR A 270 -6.14 9.19 14.37
N LYS A 271 -5.33 10.22 14.64
CA LYS A 271 -5.36 11.48 13.87
C LYS A 271 -5.05 11.17 12.40
N GLY A 272 -5.97 11.54 11.51
CA GLY A 272 -5.84 11.27 10.07
C GLY A 272 -6.50 9.97 9.58
N PHE A 273 -7.15 9.20 10.45
CA PHE A 273 -7.94 8.02 10.06
C PHE A 273 -9.01 8.38 9.03
N TRP A 274 -9.85 9.37 9.31
CA TRP A 274 -10.93 9.79 8.41
C TRP A 274 -10.44 10.19 7.01
N PRO A 275 -9.42 11.06 6.86
CA PRO A 275 -8.80 11.33 5.57
C PRO A 275 -8.18 10.11 4.89
N ASN A 276 -7.64 9.15 5.66
CA ASN A 276 -7.06 7.92 5.10
C ASN A 276 -8.15 6.96 4.59
N TRP A 277 -9.26 6.85 5.32
CA TRP A 277 -10.39 6.01 4.98
C TRP A 277 -11.20 6.60 3.82
N LEU A 278 -11.47 7.90 3.84
CA LEU A 278 -12.13 8.61 2.73
C LEU A 278 -11.36 8.51 1.41
N ARG A 279 -10.05 8.33 1.46
CA ARG A 279 -9.21 8.11 0.27
C ARG A 279 -9.42 6.71 -0.35
N LEU A 280 -9.74 5.70 0.46
CA LEU A 280 -9.97 4.34 -0.02
C LEU A 280 -11.24 4.26 -0.89
N GLY A 281 -12.23 5.10 -0.62
CA GLY A 281 -13.48 5.16 -1.39
C GLY A 281 -13.27 5.43 -2.88
N PRO A 282 -12.73 6.60 -3.27
CA PRO A 282 -12.48 6.93 -4.68
C PRO A 282 -11.59 5.91 -5.39
N TRP A 283 -10.55 5.42 -4.72
CA TRP A 283 -9.66 4.42 -5.30
C TRP A 283 -10.39 3.11 -5.60
N ASN A 284 -11.15 2.58 -4.63
CA ASN A 284 -11.93 1.36 -4.81
C ASN A 284 -13.00 1.52 -5.91
N ILE A 285 -13.69 2.66 -5.95
CA ILE A 285 -14.72 2.93 -6.97
C ILE A 285 -14.12 2.88 -8.37
N ILE A 286 -13.02 3.60 -8.61
CA ILE A 286 -12.37 3.63 -9.93
C ILE A 286 -11.82 2.24 -10.28
N PHE A 287 -11.22 1.55 -9.32
CA PHE A 287 -10.70 0.20 -9.50
C PHE A 287 -11.80 -0.77 -9.93
N PHE A 288 -12.90 -0.87 -9.16
CA PHE A 288 -13.97 -1.82 -9.45
C PHE A 288 -14.70 -1.51 -10.76
N ILE A 289 -15.00 -0.24 -11.03
CA ILE A 289 -15.61 0.16 -12.31
C ILE A 289 -14.70 -0.25 -13.46
N THR A 290 -13.40 0.06 -13.39
CA THR A 290 -12.46 -0.29 -14.46
C THR A 290 -12.32 -1.81 -14.60
N PHE A 291 -12.25 -2.53 -13.48
CA PHE A 291 -12.13 -3.98 -13.48
C PHE A 291 -13.37 -4.68 -14.07
N GLU A 292 -14.57 -4.21 -13.75
CA GLU A 292 -15.81 -4.74 -14.34
C GLU A 292 -15.92 -4.45 -15.83
N GLN A 293 -15.51 -3.26 -16.28
CA GLN A 293 -15.50 -2.93 -17.70
C GLN A 293 -14.47 -3.76 -18.47
N LEU A 294 -13.29 -4.00 -17.89
CA LEU A 294 -12.27 -4.87 -18.48
C LEU A 294 -12.69 -6.33 -18.55
N LYS A 295 -13.46 -6.82 -17.56
CA LYS A 295 -14.04 -8.16 -17.59
C LYS A 295 -15.12 -8.35 -18.65
N LYS A 296 -15.83 -7.29 -19.03
CA LYS A 296 -16.87 -7.31 -20.08
C LYS A 296 -16.28 -7.32 -21.49
N LEU A 297 -15.00 -7.01 -21.66
CA LEU A 297 -14.32 -7.10 -22.95
C LEU A 297 -14.07 -8.57 -23.31
N PRO A 298 -14.50 -9.03 -24.49
CA PRO A 298 -14.10 -10.34 -25.00
C PRO A 298 -12.64 -10.24 -25.47
N LEU A 299 -11.71 -10.62 -24.60
CA LEU A 299 -10.31 -10.92 -24.91
C LEU A 299 -10.08 -12.41 -24.81
#